data_AF-A0A5C1DFA6-F1
#
_entry.id   AF-A0A5C1DFA6-F1
#
_cell.length_a   1.000
_cell.length_b   1.000
_cell.length_c   1.000
_cell.angle_alpha   90.00
_cell.angle_beta   90.00
_cell.angle_gamma   90.00
#
_symmetry.space_group_name_H-M   'P 1'
#
loop_
_entity.id
_entity.type
_entity.pdbx_description
1 polymer ?
#
loop_
_entity_poly.entity_id
_entity_poly.type
_entity_poly.pdbx_seq_one_letter_code
_entity_poly.pdbx_strand_id
1 'polypeptide(L)'
;MFRKSLFASALRHTSQQLISTMQQLESRRDDFDLVEGLASDTRGAGLEATAMFRPPATPYVSVRAQSGMERVLQSVAGARGLNLAPNYPAGWLMVNPSHGKNACAIEVVAEE
;
A
#
# COMPACT_ATOMS: atom_id res chain seq x y z
N MET A 1 -30.91 -31.17 18.21
CA MET A 1 -30.34 -31.00 16.85
C MET A 1 -29.90 -29.56 16.51
N PHE A 2 -30.27 -28.52 17.26
CA PHE A 2 -29.95 -27.10 16.96
C PHE A 2 -28.47 -26.67 17.06
N ARG A 3 -27.64 -27.34 17.87
CA ARG A 3 -26.22 -26.94 18.05
C ARG A 3 -25.34 -27.26 16.83
N LYS A 4 -25.71 -28.26 16.02
CA LYS A 4 -24.95 -28.63 14.81
C LYS A 4 -25.17 -27.63 13.65
N SER A 5 -26.30 -26.92 13.61
CA SER A 5 -26.58 -25.94 12.55
C SER A 5 -25.90 -24.60 12.78
N LEU A 6 -25.79 -24.12 14.03
CA LEU A 6 -25.10 -22.87 14.33
C LEU A 6 -23.58 -22.97 14.08
N PHE A 7 -22.94 -24.09 14.45
CA PHE A 7 -21.53 -24.33 14.14
C PHE A 7 -21.27 -24.42 12.64
N ALA A 8 -22.13 -25.11 11.87
CA ALA A 8 -22.00 -25.21 10.43
C ALA A 8 -22.23 -23.86 9.72
N SER A 9 -23.20 -23.07 10.17
CA SER A 9 -23.42 -21.71 9.66
C SER A 9 -22.28 -20.76 10.03
N ALA A 10 -21.74 -20.87 11.25
CA ALA A 10 -20.58 -20.10 11.67
C ALA A 10 -19.37 -20.45 10.79
N LEU A 11 -19.05 -21.74 10.61
CA LEU A 11 -17.98 -22.20 9.72
C LEU A 11 -18.15 -21.74 8.26
N ARG A 12 -19.37 -21.81 7.72
CA ARG A 12 -19.67 -21.30 6.37
C ARG A 12 -19.47 -19.79 6.28
N HIS A 13 -19.90 -19.04 7.30
CA HIS A 13 -19.72 -17.60 7.37
C HIS A 13 -18.24 -17.22 7.47
N THR A 14 -17.44 -17.89 8.31
CA THR A 14 -15.99 -17.66 8.37
C THR A 14 -15.32 -18.03 7.06
N SER A 15 -15.74 -19.12 6.39
CA SER A 15 -15.19 -19.47 5.08
C SER A 15 -15.52 -18.42 4.02
N GLN A 16 -16.72 -17.85 4.03
CA GLN A 16 -17.12 -16.80 3.10
C GLN A 16 -16.33 -15.50 3.35
N GLN A 17 -16.12 -15.13 4.61
CA GLN A 17 -15.28 -13.99 4.99
C GLN A 17 -13.81 -14.19 4.60
N LEU A 18 -13.27 -15.40 4.76
CA LEU A 18 -11.91 -15.73 4.34
C LEU A 18 -11.77 -15.67 2.82
N ILE A 19 -12.74 -16.21 2.08
CA ILE A 19 -12.77 -16.14 0.61
C ILE A 19 -12.87 -14.69 0.14
N SER A 20 -13.74 -13.87 0.73
CA SER A 20 -13.86 -12.46 0.35
C SER A 20 -12.58 -11.68 0.64
N THR A 21 -11.92 -11.98 1.76
CA THR A 21 -10.64 -11.35 2.11
C THR A 21 -9.55 -11.79 1.13
N MET A 22 -9.47 -13.07 0.78
CA MET A 22 -8.51 -13.56 -0.21
C MET A 22 -8.74 -12.94 -1.59
N GLN A 23 -10.00 -12.82 -2.04
CA GLN A 23 -10.34 -12.16 -3.31
C GLN A 23 -9.96 -10.68 -3.31
N GLN A 24 -10.15 -9.98 -2.18
CA GLN A 24 -9.74 -8.59 -2.01
C GLN A 24 -8.21 -8.43 -2.01
N LEU A 25 -7.47 -9.39 -1.46
CA LEU A 25 -6.00 -9.39 -1.51
C LEU A 25 -5.51 -9.69 -2.92
N GLU A 26 -6.12 -10.66 -3.61
CA GLU A 26 -5.76 -11.06 -4.97
C GLU A 26 -6.04 -9.92 -5.96
N SER A 27 -7.16 -9.21 -5.82
CA SER A 27 -7.49 -8.03 -6.64
C SER A 27 -6.53 -6.85 -6.43
N ARG A 28 -5.70 -6.91 -5.39
CA ARG A 28 -4.71 -5.88 -5.04
C ARG A 28 -3.28 -6.34 -5.27
N ARG A 29 -3.06 -7.55 -5.79
CA ARG A 29 -1.73 -8.11 -6.07
C ARG A 29 -0.84 -7.15 -6.87
N ASP A 30 -1.42 -6.51 -7.90
CA ASP A 30 -0.70 -5.53 -8.72
C ASP A 30 -0.22 -4.32 -7.91
N ASP A 31 -0.98 -3.95 -6.87
CA ASP A 31 -0.57 -2.89 -5.94
C ASP A 31 0.65 -3.33 -5.10
N PHE A 32 0.74 -4.62 -4.71
CA PHE A 32 1.90 -5.15 -3.97
C PHE A 32 3.18 -5.04 -4.81
N ASP A 33 3.14 -5.52 -6.04
CA ASP A 33 4.29 -5.49 -6.97
C ASP A 33 4.74 -4.04 -7.23
N LEU A 34 3.78 -3.11 -7.33
CA LEU A 34 4.06 -1.70 -7.53
C LEU A 34 4.75 -1.07 -6.30
N VAL A 35 4.29 -1.39 -5.09
CA VAL A 35 4.84 -0.84 -3.84
C VAL A 35 6.20 -1.43 -3.51
N GLU A 36 6.40 -2.72 -3.74
CA GLU A 36 7.73 -3.35 -3.64
C GLU A 36 8.72 -2.74 -4.64
N GLY A 37 8.27 -2.50 -5.89
CA GLY A 37 9.06 -1.82 -6.89
C GLY A 37 9.48 -0.41 -6.47
N LEU A 38 8.55 0.38 -5.92
CA LEU A 38 8.85 1.72 -5.41
C LEU A 38 9.81 1.71 -4.23
N ALA A 39 9.64 0.77 -3.29
CA ALA A 39 10.58 0.62 -2.17
C ALA A 39 11.98 0.21 -2.68
N SER A 40 12.06 -0.64 -3.70
CA SER A 40 13.33 -1.01 -4.35
C SER A 40 14.00 0.19 -5.02
N ASP A 41 13.27 0.97 -5.80
CA ASP A 41 13.80 2.15 -6.49
C ASP A 41 14.26 3.22 -5.49
N THR A 42 13.49 3.42 -4.42
CA THR A 42 13.80 4.37 -3.35
C THR A 42 15.08 3.96 -2.60
N ARG A 43 15.27 2.65 -2.37
CA ARG A 43 16.54 2.09 -1.88
C ARG A 43 17.69 2.27 -2.86
N GLY A 44 17.46 2.02 -4.15
CA GLY A 44 18.45 2.25 -5.20
C GLY A 44 18.88 3.72 -5.31
N ALA A 45 17.99 4.65 -4.93
CA ALA A 45 18.25 6.08 -4.88
C ALA A 45 18.91 6.54 -3.56
N GLY A 46 19.21 5.62 -2.63
CA GLY A 46 19.97 5.90 -1.42
C GLY A 46 19.15 6.18 -0.16
N LEU A 47 17.83 5.97 -0.19
CA LEU A 47 16.96 6.09 0.99
C LEU A 47 16.64 4.71 1.58
N GLU A 48 16.61 4.59 2.91
CA GLU A 48 16.11 3.37 3.54
C GLU A 48 14.58 3.32 3.39
N ALA A 49 14.08 2.37 2.60
CA ALA A 49 12.65 2.23 2.29
C ALA A 49 12.14 0.79 2.36
N THR A 50 10.92 0.63 2.88
CA THR A 50 10.28 -0.67 3.13
C THR A 50 8.83 -0.64 2.62
N ALA A 51 8.44 -1.64 1.84
CA ALA A 51 7.04 -1.84 1.44
C ALA A 51 6.23 -2.37 2.63
N MET A 52 5.10 -1.74 2.92
CA MET A 52 4.27 -2.03 4.09
C MET A 52 2.77 -2.00 3.74
N PHE A 53 1.95 -2.63 4.59
CA PHE A 53 0.50 -2.74 4.36
C PHE A 53 -0.28 -2.45 5.65
N ARG A 54 -1.21 -1.49 5.60
CA ARG A 54 -2.16 -1.22 6.70
C ARG A 54 -3.47 -1.96 6.44
N PRO A 55 -4.15 -2.51 7.46
CA PRO A 55 -5.51 -3.01 7.30
C PRO A 55 -6.43 -1.91 6.73
N PRO A 56 -7.30 -2.20 5.73
CA PRO A 56 -7.59 -3.49 5.10
C PRO A 56 -6.78 -3.74 3.80
N ALA A 57 -5.45 -3.84 3.91
CA ALA A 57 -4.47 -4.04 2.83
C ALA A 57 -4.10 -2.79 2.01
N THR A 58 -4.25 -1.59 2.56
CA THR A 58 -3.77 -0.35 1.92
C THR A 58 -2.24 -0.36 1.88
N PRO A 59 -1.63 -0.39 0.69
CA PRO A 59 -0.19 -0.46 0.56
C PRO A 59 0.43 0.93 0.73
N TYR A 60 1.62 0.97 1.33
CA TYR A 60 2.38 2.20 1.54
C TYR A 60 3.87 1.88 1.58
N VAL A 61 4.70 2.91 1.40
CA VAL A 61 6.16 2.81 1.54
C VAL A 61 6.55 3.51 2.84
N SER A 62 7.21 2.80 3.75
CA SER A 62 7.90 3.42 4.89
C SER A 62 9.26 3.88 4.41
N VAL A 63 9.67 5.11 4.74
CA VAL A 63 10.99 5.64 4.41
C VAL A 63 11.60 6.24 5.67
N ARG A 64 12.86 5.93 5.97
CA ARG A 64 13.53 6.55 7.12
C ARG A 64 13.74 8.03 6.89
N ALA A 65 13.44 8.85 7.91
CA ALA A 65 13.60 10.30 7.82
C ALA A 65 15.07 10.69 7.54
N GLN A 66 15.29 11.40 6.43
CA GLN A 66 16.62 11.91 6.06
C GLN A 66 16.50 13.28 5.39
N SER A 67 17.52 14.12 5.55
CA SER A 67 17.61 15.42 4.88
C SER A 67 17.62 15.25 3.35
N GLY A 68 16.81 16.06 2.65
CA GLY A 68 16.72 16.02 1.19
C GLY A 68 15.90 14.87 0.60
N MET A 69 15.22 14.06 1.43
CA MET A 69 14.41 12.93 0.94
C MET A 69 13.34 13.34 -0.06
N GLU A 70 12.73 14.53 0.10
CA GLU A 70 11.67 15.02 -0.80
C GLU A 70 12.15 15.07 -2.26
N ARG A 71 13.38 15.53 -2.50
CA ARG A 71 13.96 15.60 -3.84
C ARG A 71 14.17 14.21 -4.44
N VAL A 72 14.59 13.25 -3.62
CA VAL A 72 14.79 11.87 -4.04
C VAL A 72 13.44 11.22 -4.36
N LEU A 73 12.46 11.36 -3.47
CA LEU A 73 11.10 10.86 -3.68
C LEU A 73 10.45 11.47 -4.93
N GLN A 74 10.68 12.76 -5.19
CA GLN A 74 10.18 13.43 -6.39
C GLN A 74 10.83 12.88 -7.67
N SER A 75 12.13 12.55 -7.62
CA SER A 75 12.83 11.89 -8.72
C SER A 75 12.32 10.47 -8.98
N VAL A 76 12.11 9.68 -7.91
CA VAL A 76 11.58 8.31 -8.00
C VAL A 76 10.15 8.32 -8.53
N ALA A 77 9.30 9.21 -8.01
CA ALA A 77 7.94 9.40 -8.49
C ALA A 77 7.92 9.77 -9.99
N GLY A 78 8.74 10.74 -10.39
CA GLY A 78 8.85 11.15 -11.79
C GLY A 78 9.27 10.03 -12.74
N ALA A 79 10.24 9.20 -12.33
CA ALA A 79 10.69 8.05 -13.12
C ALA A 79 9.58 7.01 -13.37
N ARG A 80 8.61 6.90 -12.46
CA ARG A 80 7.44 6.02 -12.57
C ARG A 80 6.19 6.71 -13.14
N GLY A 81 6.29 7.97 -13.56
CA GLY A 81 5.14 8.74 -14.03
C GLY A 81 4.12 9.07 -12.94
N LEU A 82 4.55 9.10 -11.68
CA LEU A 82 3.76 9.46 -10.52
C LEU A 82 4.05 10.91 -10.09
N ASN A 83 3.09 11.52 -9.41
CA ASN A 83 3.27 12.83 -8.79
C ASN A 83 3.44 12.68 -7.28
N LEU A 84 4.39 13.40 -6.70
CA LEU A 84 4.54 13.50 -5.24
C LEU A 84 3.70 14.66 -4.71
N ALA A 85 2.82 14.40 -3.75
CA ALA A 85 2.01 15.40 -3.06
C ALA A 85 2.26 15.33 -1.55
N PRO A 86 2.28 16.45 -0.82
CA PRO A 86 2.37 16.42 0.63
C PRO A 86 1.08 15.86 1.24
N ASN A 87 1.19 15.00 2.25
CA ASN A 87 0.08 14.40 2.99
C ASN A 87 0.19 14.73 4.48
N TYR A 88 -0.45 15.82 4.90
CA TYR A 88 -0.43 16.24 6.30
C TYR A 88 -1.44 15.40 7.12
N PRO A 89 -1.09 14.89 8.31
CA PRO A 89 0.13 15.13 9.09
C PRO A 89 1.28 14.13 8.88
N ALA A 90 1.16 13.15 7.98
CA ALA A 90 1.97 11.93 8.00
C ALA A 90 2.74 11.62 6.70
N GLY A 91 3.41 12.61 6.11
CA GLY A 91 4.42 12.41 5.06
C GLY A 91 4.00 12.83 3.66
N TRP A 92 4.21 11.97 2.66
CA TRP A 92 3.91 12.23 1.25
C TRP A 92 2.94 11.20 0.67
N LEU A 93 2.29 11.54 -0.44
CA LEU A 93 1.47 10.67 -1.26
C LEU A 93 2.07 10.64 -2.67
N MET A 94 2.38 9.46 -3.19
CA MET A 94 2.66 9.28 -4.60
C MET A 94 1.36 8.95 -5.33
N VAL A 95 0.94 9.81 -6.25
CA VAL A 95 -0.37 9.78 -6.92
C VAL A 95 -0.17 9.52 -8.40
N ASN A 96 -0.86 8.51 -8.95
CA ASN A 96 -0.86 8.27 -10.38
C ASN A 96 -1.80 9.27 -11.11
N PRO A 97 -1.28 10.17 -11.95
CA PRO A 97 -2.10 11.15 -12.68
C PRO A 97 -2.98 10.53 -13.77
N SER A 98 -2.68 9.30 -14.20
CA SER A 98 -3.33 8.62 -15.32
C SER A 98 -4.62 7.88 -14.93
N HIS A 99 -4.83 7.64 -13.62
CA HIS A 99 -6.04 7.00 -13.10
C HIS A 99 -6.98 8.06 -12.51
N GLY A 100 -7.95 8.53 -13.30
CA GLY A 100 -9.00 9.43 -12.80
C GLY A 100 -9.78 8.81 -11.62
N LYS A 101 -10.22 9.66 -10.67
CA LYS A 101 -10.97 9.41 -9.40
C LYS A 101 -10.48 8.30 -8.45
N ASN A 102 -9.74 7.29 -8.92
CA ASN A 102 -9.14 6.20 -8.17
C ASN A 102 -7.62 6.18 -8.44
N ALA A 103 -6.97 7.33 -8.28
CA ALA A 103 -5.51 7.37 -8.36
C ALA A 103 -4.94 6.52 -7.22
N CYS A 104 -4.19 5.47 -7.55
CA CYS A 104 -3.43 4.72 -6.56
C CYS A 104 -2.51 5.73 -5.86
N ALA A 105 -2.74 5.89 -4.56
CA ALA A 105 -2.09 6.87 -3.72
C ALA A 105 -1.29 6.11 -2.67
N ILE A 106 0.03 6.13 -2.83
CA ILE A 106 0.93 5.38 -1.96
C ILE A 106 1.45 6.36 -0.92
N GLU A 107 1.07 6.10 0.33
CA GLU A 107 1.59 6.87 1.45
C GLU A 107 3.09 6.61 1.59
N VAL A 108 3.85 7.66 1.81
CA VAL A 108 5.26 7.62 2.17
C VAL A 108 5.35 8.17 3.58
N VAL A 109 5.53 7.28 4.55
CA VAL A 109 5.58 7.64 5.97
C VAL A 109 7.03 7.68 6.42
N ALA A 110 7.40 8.74 7.13
CA ALA A 110 8.70 8.82 7.78
C ALA A 110 8.74 7.86 8.98
N GLU A 111 9.65 6.88 8.96
CA GLU A 111 9.95 6.03 10.12
C GLU A 111 10.92 6.78 11.05
N GLU A 112 10.58 6.85 12.36
CA GLU A 112 11.39 7.49 13.41
C GLU A 112 12.63 6.66 13.79
#